data_AF-W1Y0U7-F1
#
_entry.id   AF-W1Y0U7-F1
#
_cell.length_a   1.000
_cell.length_b   1.000
_cell.length_c   1.000
_cell.angle_alpha   90.00
_cell.angle_beta   90.00
_cell.angle_gamma   90.00
#
_symmetry.space_group_name_H-M   'P 1'
#
loop_
_entity.id
_entity.type
_entity.pdbx_description
1 polymer ?
#
loop_
_entity_poly.entity_id
_entity_poly.type
_entity_poly.pdbx_seq_one_letter_code
_entity_poly.pdbx_strand_id
1 'polypeptide(L)' 'KIAIMSDKAQTTRNKIMGIYTTDKEQIVFIDTPGIHKPKTALGDFMVESAYSTLREVDTVLFMVPA' A
#
# COMPACT_ATOMS: atom_id res chain seq x y z
N LYS A 1 -4.41 -15.72 -2.26
CA LYS A 1 -4.46 -14.41 -1.57
C LYS A 1 -3.03 -13.90 -1.44
N ILE A 2 -2.72 -12.72 -1.99
CA ILE A 2 -1.36 -12.13 -1.95
C ILE A 2 -1.27 -11.04 -0.87
N ALA A 3 -2.39 -10.34 -0.58
CA ALA A 3 -2.45 -9.33 0.49
C ALA A 3 -2.81 -9.92 1.86
N ILE A 4 -2.26 -9.30 2.93
CA ILE A 4 -2.57 -9.64 4.33
C ILE A 4 -3.85 -8.91 4.73
N MET A 5 -4.86 -9.64 5.20
CA MET A 5 -6.12 -9.06 5.67
C MET A 5 -6.37 -9.39 7.13
N SER A 6 -6.84 -8.42 7.91
CA SER A 6 -7.30 -8.57 9.29
C SER A 6 -8.23 -7.42 9.63
N ASP A 7 -9.15 -7.67 10.56
CA ASP A 7 -10.07 -6.66 11.10
C ASP A 7 -9.36 -5.62 11.98
N LYS A 8 -8.05 -5.80 12.24
CA LYS A 8 -7.23 -4.83 12.95
C LYS A 8 -6.70 -3.76 12.00
N ALA A 9 -6.76 -2.51 12.43
CA ALA A 9 -6.09 -1.42 11.72
C ALA A 9 -4.58 -1.69 11.60
N GLN A 10 -3.96 -1.18 10.52
CA GLN A 10 -2.52 -1.27 10.26
C GLN A 10 -1.97 -2.70 10.05
N THR A 11 -2.74 -3.51 9.31
CA THR A 11 -2.37 -4.88 8.97
C THR A 11 -1.21 -4.94 7.97
N THR A 12 -1.19 -4.06 6.96
CA THR A 12 -0.08 -3.92 6.02
C THR A 12 1.03 -3.05 6.64
N ARG A 13 2.14 -3.69 7.01
CA ARG A 13 3.33 -3.01 7.58
C ARG A 13 4.49 -2.87 6.60
N ASN A 14 4.54 -3.74 5.60
CA ASN A 14 5.51 -3.73 4.51
C ASN A 14 4.76 -3.52 3.19
N LYS A 15 5.45 -2.99 2.16
CA LYS A 15 4.89 -2.92 0.81
C LYS A 15 4.62 -4.35 0.30
N ILE A 16 3.43 -4.59 -0.23
CA ILE A 16 3.08 -5.87 -0.88
C ILE A 16 2.88 -5.59 -2.37
N MET A 17 3.53 -6.37 -3.23
CA MET A 17 3.39 -6.25 -4.67
C MET A 17 2.51 -7.38 -5.23
N GLY A 18 1.47 -7.01 -5.95
CA GLY A 18 0.67 -7.90 -6.78
C GLY A 18 0.94 -7.62 -8.25
N ILE A 19 1.29 -8.64 -9.03
CA ILE A 19 1.57 -8.47 -10.46
C ILE A 19 0.41 -9.10 -11.25
N TYR A 20 -0.22 -8.29 -12.09
CA TYR A 20 -1.21 -8.74 -13.06
C TYR A 20 -0.64 -8.57 -14.46
N THR A 21 -0.50 -9.66 -15.20
CA THR A 21 0.09 -9.66 -16.54
C THR A 21 -0.90 -10.23 -17.53
N THR A 22 -1.04 -9.57 -18.69
CA THR A 22 -1.71 -10.09 -19.88
C THR A 22 -0.70 -10.15 -21.04
N ASP A 23 -1.12 -10.63 -22.21
CA ASP A 23 -0.26 -10.65 -23.41
C ASP A 23 0.17 -9.25 -23.89
N LYS A 24 -0.52 -8.20 -23.45
CA LYS A 24 -0.33 -6.82 -23.95
C LYS A 24 0.23 -5.87 -22.91
N GLU A 25 0.11 -6.19 -21.63
CA GLU A 25 0.44 -5.25 -20.55
C GLU A 25 0.75 -5.96 -19.23
N GLN A 26 1.38 -5.22 -18.33
CA GLN A 26 1.63 -5.63 -16.96
C GLN A 26 1.30 -4.50 -16.01
N ILE A 27 0.54 -4.80 -14.97
CA ILE A 27 0.14 -3.89 -13.91
C ILE A 27 0.74 -4.40 -12.61
N VAL A 28 1.52 -3.55 -11.94
CA VAL A 28 2.09 -3.82 -10.61
C VAL A 28 1.29 -3.05 -9.58
N PHE A 29 0.44 -3.75 -8.84
CA PHE A 29 -0.29 -3.21 -7.71
C PHE A 29 0.63 -3.17 -6.49
N ILE A 30 0.76 -1.99 -5.88
CA ILE A 30 1.54 -1.81 -4.65
C ILE A 30 0.57 -1.46 -3.53
N ASP A 31 0.37 -2.40 -2.61
CA ASP A 31 -0.35 -2.14 -1.36
C ASP A 31 0.60 -1.52 -0.33
N THR A 32 0.16 -0.45 0.32
CA THR A 32 0.99 0.37 1.22
C THR A 32 0.36 0.44 2.61
N PRO A 33 1.18 0.67 3.66
CA PRO A 33 0.64 0.98 4.98
C PRO A 33 -0.34 2.15 4.95
N GLY A 34 -1.37 2.10 5.80
CA GLY A 34 -2.33 3.19 5.92
C GLY A 34 -1.69 4.50 6.41
N ILE A 35 -1.97 5.60 5.72
CA ILE A 35 -1.52 6.94 6.10
C ILE A 35 -2.32 7.42 7.31
N HIS A 36 -1.64 7.72 8.41
CA HIS A 36 -2.23 8.19 9.65
C HIS A 36 -1.20 9.02 10.42
N LYS A 37 -1.62 9.73 11.49
CA LYS A 37 -0.68 10.44 12.35
C LYS A 37 0.13 9.44 13.19
N PRO A 38 1.45 9.31 12.99
CA PRO A 38 2.26 8.33 13.69
C PRO A 38 2.43 8.72 15.17
N LYS A 39 2.60 7.71 16.03
CA LYS A 39 2.85 7.86 17.47
C LYS A 39 4.10 7.11 17.94
N THR A 40 4.75 6.39 17.03
CA THR A 40 5.92 5.53 17.28
C THR A 40 6.83 5.59 16.07
N ALA A 41 8.12 5.29 16.26
CA ALA A 41 9.10 5.25 15.18
C ALA A 41 8.72 4.26 14.06
N LEU A 42 8.06 3.15 14.41
CA LEU A 42 7.52 2.23 13.40
C LEU A 42 6.41 2.89 12.58
N GLY A 43 5.54 3.68 13.22
CA GLY A 43 4.52 4.46 12.54
C GLY A 43 5.13 5.49 11.58
N ASP A 44 6.18 6.20 12.02
CA ASP A 44 6.91 7.16 11.17
C ASP A 44 7.45 6.47 9.92
N PHE A 45 8.15 5.34 10.10
CA PHE A 45 8.66 4.53 8.99
C PHE A 45 7.55 4.07 8.03
N MET A 46 6.42 3.62 8.56
CA MET A 46 5.29 3.16 7.74
C MET A 46 4.68 4.29 6.90
N VAL A 47 4.54 5.48 7.48
CA VAL A 47 4.00 6.65 6.78
C VAL A 47 4.97 7.14 5.70
N GLU A 48 6.26 7.21 5.99
CA GLU A 48 7.30 7.56 5.00
C GLU A 48 7.33 6.56 3.85
N SER A 49 7.23 5.25 4.15
CA SER A 49 7.17 4.20 3.13
C SER A 49 5.95 4.36 2.21
N ALA A 50 4.78 4.72 2.77
CA ALA A 50 3.58 4.97 1.98
C ALA A 50 3.74 6.21 1.08
N TYR A 51 4.26 7.33 1.60
CA TYR A 51 4.50 8.53 0.80
C TYR A 51 5.58 8.34 -0.28
N SER A 52 6.63 7.57 0.01
CA SER A 52 7.64 7.20 -0.99
C SER A 52 7.00 6.44 -2.15
N THR A 53 6.15 5.43 -1.87
CA THR A 53 5.45 4.70 -2.94
C THR A 53 4.58 5.61 -3.78
N LEU A 54 3.83 6.53 -3.17
CA LEU A 54 2.93 7.43 -3.90
C LEU A 54 3.66 8.33 -4.90
N ARG A 55 4.97 8.56 -4.75
CA ARG A 55 5.77 9.35 -5.68
C ARG A 55 6.31 8.55 -6.87
N GLU A 56 6.32 7.22 -6.77
CA GLU A 56 6.93 6.33 -7.75
C GLU A 56 5.90 5.64 -8.65
N VAL A 57 4.61 5.74 -8.34
CA VAL A 57 3.53 5.09 -9.09
C VAL A 57 2.99 5.98 -10.22
N ASP A 58 2.59 5.35 -11.32
CA ASP A 58 1.95 6.03 -12.45
C ASP A 58 0.52 6.50 -12.14
N THR A 59 -0.19 5.81 -11.23
CA THR A 59 -1.59 6.10 -10.88
C THR A 59 -1.90 5.67 -9.45
N VAL A 60 -2.81 6.41 -8.79
CA VAL A 60 -3.25 6.15 -7.41
C VAL A 60 -4.72 5.72 -7.38
N LEU A 61 -5.01 4.60 -6.73
CA LEU A 61 -6.36 4.14 -6.45
C LEU A 61 -6.74 4.51 -5.00
N PHE A 62 -7.60 5.52 -4.83
CA PHE A 62 -8.09 5.94 -3.51
C PHE A 62 -9.48 5.34 -3.22
N MET A 63 -9.56 4.47 -2.21
CA MET A 63 -10.80 3.81 -1.81
C MET A 63 -11.48 4.57 -0.67
N VAL A 64 -12.79 4.80 -0.78
CA VAL A 64 -13.63 5.42 0.24
C VAL A 64 -14.81 4.50 0.61
N PRO A 65 -15.32 4.55 1.85
CA PRO A 65 -16.58 3.90 2.19
C PRO A 65 -17.72 4.42 1.30
N ALA A 66 -18.66 3.53 0.97
CA ALA A 66 -19.90 3.87 0.26
C ALA A 66 -20.90 4.62 1.15
#